data_AF-D8GQR1-F1
#
_entry.id   AF-D8GQR1-F1
#
_cell.length_a   1.000
_cell.length_b   1.000
_cell.length_c   1.000
_cell.angle_alpha   90.00
_cell.angle_beta   90.00
_cell.angle_gamma   90.00
#
_symmetry.space_group_name_H-M   'P 1'
#
loop_
_entity.id
_entity.type
_entity.pdbx_description
1 polymer ?
#
loop_
_entity_poly.entity_id
_entity_poly.type
_entity_poly.pdbx_seq_one_letter_code
_entity_poly.pdbx_strand_id
1 'polypeptide(L)'
;MQEYTLKQTIDKLERNPNLKFQFVSEESYRTDEGQVIALDGDGRIVNQEGEPILSNFSIRSRFRLVDEHVDVMDALKAFENGKVIYCLYESKRYSYNPGVSSSSKLMDDDYNAISAEEILHGKWFIEEVKSV
;
A
#
# COMPACT_ATOMS: atom_id res chain seq x y z
N MET A 1 -9.75 -12.75 -1.94
CA MET A 1 -8.71 -11.91 -1.29
C MET A 1 -7.97 -12.77 -0.28
N GLN A 2 -6.67 -12.53 -0.09
CA GLN A 2 -5.83 -13.26 0.87
C GLN A 2 -5.99 -12.67 2.28
N GLU A 3 -6.01 -13.54 3.29
CA GLU A 3 -6.03 -13.16 4.71
C GLU A 3 -4.70 -13.48 5.39
N TYR A 4 -4.33 -12.63 6.35
CA TYR A 4 -3.09 -12.68 7.09
C TYR A 4 -3.37 -12.80 8.59
N THR A 5 -2.51 -13.54 9.31
CA THR A 5 -2.52 -13.51 10.79
C THR A 5 -1.99 -12.18 11.31
N LEU A 6 -2.22 -11.90 12.60
CA LEU A 6 -1.58 -10.77 13.29
C LEU A 6 -0.05 -10.79 13.13
N LYS A 7 0.59 -11.96 13.29
CA LYS A 7 2.05 -12.11 13.08
C LYS A 7 2.46 -11.71 11.66
N GLN A 8 1.79 -12.25 10.64
CA GLN A 8 2.11 -11.94 9.24
C GLN A 8 1.85 -10.46 8.91
N THR A 9 0.86 -9.86 9.55
CA THR A 9 0.52 -8.44 9.40
C THR A 9 1.63 -7.56 9.99
N ILE A 10 2.11 -7.87 11.19
CA ILE A 10 3.25 -7.19 11.82
C ILE A 10 4.52 -7.37 10.98
N ASP A 11 4.85 -8.59 10.56
CA ASP A 11 6.02 -8.88 9.71
C ASP A 11 5.99 -8.07 8.40
N LYS A 12 4.79 -7.77 7.88
CA LYS A 12 4.60 -6.95 6.68
C LYS A 12 4.73 -5.46 6.97
N LEU A 13 4.09 -4.97 8.03
CA LEU A 13 4.19 -3.57 8.48
C LEU A 13 5.63 -3.19 8.84
N GLU A 14 6.41 -4.12 9.41
CA GLU A 14 7.83 -3.91 9.69
C GLU A 14 8.65 -3.71 8.41
N ARG A 15 8.31 -4.42 7.32
CA ARG A 15 8.99 -4.31 6.02
C ARG A 15 8.55 -3.09 5.23
N ASN A 16 7.29 -2.70 5.36
CA ASN A 16 6.73 -1.51 4.72
C ASN A 16 5.74 -0.84 5.70
N PRO A 17 6.18 0.22 6.41
CA PRO A 17 5.33 0.92 7.39
C PRO A 17 4.11 1.63 6.80
N ASN A 18 4.07 1.83 5.48
CA ASN A 18 2.95 2.48 4.81
C ASN A 18 1.78 1.53 4.57
N LEU A 19 1.94 0.24 4.88
CA LEU A 19 0.88 -0.73 4.68
C LEU A 19 -0.32 -0.47 5.61
N LYS A 20 -1.51 -0.83 5.16
CA LYS A 20 -2.79 -0.77 5.84
C LYS A 20 -3.51 -2.10 5.73
N PHE A 21 -4.06 -2.53 6.85
CA PHE A 21 -4.76 -3.80 6.93
C PHE A 21 -6.16 -3.60 7.48
N GLN A 22 -7.14 -4.23 6.87
CA GLN A 22 -8.50 -4.29 7.37
C GLN A 22 -8.65 -5.52 8.25
N PHE A 23 -9.06 -5.33 9.49
CA PHE A 23 -9.41 -6.41 10.40
C PHE A 23 -10.64 -7.16 9.88
N VAL A 24 -10.52 -8.48 9.80
CA VAL A 24 -11.59 -9.41 9.44
C VAL A 24 -12.01 -10.13 10.70
N SER A 25 -13.27 -9.95 11.09
CA SER A 25 -13.84 -10.68 12.21
C SER A 25 -14.32 -12.07 11.75
N GLU A 26 -14.11 -13.09 12.58
CA GLU A 26 -14.81 -14.39 12.46
C GLU A 26 -16.17 -14.36 13.19
N GLU A 27 -16.40 -13.35 14.04
CA GLU A 27 -17.54 -13.25 14.95
C GLU A 27 -18.36 -11.99 14.64
N SER A 28 -19.60 -12.16 14.19
CA SER A 28 -20.50 -11.10 13.71
C SER A 28 -20.93 -10.07 14.77
N TYR A 29 -20.50 -10.23 16.02
CA TYR A 29 -20.80 -9.33 17.14
C TYR A 29 -19.62 -8.43 17.56
N ARG A 30 -18.46 -8.55 16.90
CA ARG A 30 -17.33 -7.64 17.17
C ARG A 30 -17.52 -6.32 16.45
N THR A 31 -17.54 -5.24 17.22
CA THR A 31 -17.69 -3.85 16.75
C THR A 31 -16.55 -3.37 15.86
N ASP A 32 -15.41 -4.06 15.88
CA ASP A 32 -14.20 -3.64 15.17
C ASP A 32 -14.08 -4.28 13.77
N GLU A 33 -15.05 -5.11 13.34
CA GLU A 33 -15.03 -5.70 11.99
C GLU A 33 -14.93 -4.61 10.92
N GLY A 34 -13.96 -4.75 10.02
CA GLY A 34 -13.71 -3.78 8.96
C GLY A 34 -12.82 -2.61 9.38
N GLN A 35 -12.38 -2.52 10.63
CA GLN A 35 -11.45 -1.50 11.11
C GLN A 35 -10.12 -1.59 10.36
N VAL A 36 -9.66 -0.46 9.83
CA VAL A 36 -8.35 -0.36 9.16
C VAL A 36 -7.28 0.02 10.17
N ILE A 37 -6.17 -0.70 10.12
CA ILE A 37 -4.99 -0.51 10.97
C ILE A 37 -3.78 -0.10 10.13
N ALA A 38 -2.90 0.72 10.70
CA ALA A 38 -1.64 1.18 10.11
C ALA A 38 -0.59 1.40 11.21
N LEU A 39 0.66 1.72 10.84
CA LEU A 39 1.65 2.22 11.78
C LEU A 39 1.61 3.75 11.89
N ASP A 40 1.75 4.27 13.11
CA ASP A 40 2.06 5.69 13.34
C ASP A 40 3.57 5.97 13.24
N GLY A 41 3.96 7.25 13.40
CA GLY A 41 5.36 7.67 13.35
C GLY A 41 6.25 7.10 14.45
N ASP A 42 5.66 6.57 15.53
CA ASP A 42 6.36 5.92 16.64
C ASP A 42 6.37 4.38 16.49
N GLY A 43 5.83 3.84 15.39
CA GLY A 43 5.76 2.41 15.11
C GLY A 43 4.67 1.65 15.89
N ARG A 44 3.64 2.35 16.38
CA ARG A 44 2.49 1.73 17.05
C ARG A 44 1.42 1.38 16.02
N ILE A 45 0.73 0.26 16.24
CA ILE A 45 -0.46 -0.08 15.45
C ILE A 45 -1.62 0.81 15.91
N VAL A 46 -2.10 1.66 15.01
CA VAL A 46 -3.18 2.61 15.25
C VAL A 46 -4.39 2.38 14.35
N ASN A 47 -5.56 2.84 14.80
CA ASN A 47 -6.77 2.90 13.98
C ASN A 47 -6.77 4.16 13.08
N GLN A 48 -7.87 4.38 12.36
CA GLN A 48 -8.05 5.56 11.50
C GLN A 48 -8.08 6.90 12.26
N GLU A 49 -8.36 6.88 13.56
CA GLU A 49 -8.36 8.05 14.44
C GLU A 49 -6.97 8.31 15.06
N GLY A 50 -5.98 7.45 14.78
CA GLY A 50 -4.63 7.53 15.34
C GLY A 50 -4.51 6.93 16.75
N GLU A 51 -5.52 6.22 17.23
CA GLU A 51 -5.50 5.61 18.56
C GLU A 51 -4.77 4.26 18.53
N PRO A 52 -3.87 3.98 19.49
CA PRO A 52 -3.21 2.68 19.60
C PRO A 52 -4.21 1.56 19.93
N ILE A 53 -4.25 0.52 19.09
CA ILE A 53 -5.29 -0.53 19.17
C ILE A 53 -4.75 -1.96 19.10
N LEU A 54 -3.43 -2.17 19.19
CA LEU A 54 -2.83 -3.52 19.14
C LEU A 54 -3.46 -4.48 20.17
N SER A 55 -3.81 -3.98 21.36
CA SER A 55 -4.45 -4.75 22.44
C SER A 55 -5.83 -5.30 22.11
N ASN A 56 -6.49 -4.79 21.07
CA ASN A 56 -7.83 -5.21 20.67
C ASN A 56 -7.80 -6.51 19.85
N PHE A 57 -6.61 -6.93 19.39
CA PHE A 57 -6.44 -8.10 18.54
C PHE A 57 -5.92 -9.30 19.33
N SER A 58 -6.33 -10.48 18.88
CA SER A 58 -5.82 -11.75 19.38
C SER A 58 -4.86 -12.36 18.36
N ILE A 59 -4.10 -13.37 18.76
CA ILE A 59 -3.26 -14.13 17.81
C ILE A 59 -4.07 -14.82 16.69
N ARG A 60 -5.38 -15.02 16.90
CA ARG A 60 -6.31 -15.58 15.91
C ARG A 60 -6.91 -14.52 14.99
N SER A 61 -6.71 -13.23 15.29
CA SER A 61 -7.19 -12.13 14.44
C SER A 61 -6.67 -12.26 13.01
N ARG A 62 -7.59 -12.05 12.06
CA ARG A 62 -7.33 -12.10 10.63
C ARG A 62 -7.40 -10.71 10.05
N PHE A 63 -6.60 -10.47 9.02
CA PHE A 63 -6.49 -9.18 8.38
C PHE A 63 -6.42 -9.36 6.86
N ARG A 64 -7.04 -8.45 6.13
CA ARG A 64 -6.86 -8.34 4.68
C ARG A 64 -6.04 -7.11 4.40
N LEU A 65 -5.09 -7.22 3.47
CA LEU A 65 -4.41 -6.05 2.95
C LEU A 65 -5.47 -5.13 2.33
N VAL A 66 -5.50 -3.87 2.75
CA VAL A 66 -6.31 -2.85 2.07
C VAL A 66 -5.55 -2.49 0.81
N ASP A 67 -6.24 -2.27 -0.31
CA ASP A 67 -5.59 -1.95 -1.59
C ASP A 67 -4.93 -0.56 -1.50
N GLU A 68 -3.68 -0.57 -1.02
CA GLU A 68 -2.83 0.56 -0.68
C GLU A 68 -2.23 1.17 -1.93
N HIS A 69 -3.03 2.01 -2.54
CA HIS A 69 -2.40 3.07 -3.28
C HIS A 69 -1.67 3.99 -2.29
N VAL A 70 -0.42 4.31 -2.59
CA VAL A 70 0.37 5.33 -1.92
C VAL A 70 -0.01 6.72 -2.45
N ASP A 71 0.41 7.75 -1.74
CA ASP A 71 0.38 9.10 -2.29
C ASP A 71 1.28 9.18 -3.54
N VAL A 72 0.88 9.99 -4.52
CA VAL A 72 1.64 10.18 -5.76
C VAL A 72 3.08 10.61 -5.47
N MET A 73 3.32 11.46 -4.48
CA MET A 73 4.67 11.93 -4.14
C MET A 73 5.54 10.80 -3.58
N ASP A 74 4.96 9.86 -2.85
CA ASP A 74 5.70 8.72 -2.32
C ASP A 74 5.98 7.69 -3.41
N ALA A 75 5.07 7.49 -4.37
CA ALA A 75 5.35 6.72 -5.58
C ALA A 75 6.49 7.35 -6.40
N LEU A 76 6.44 8.66 -6.64
CA LEU A 76 7.50 9.37 -7.38
C LEU A 76 8.87 9.29 -6.69
N LYS A 77 8.93 9.45 -5.36
CA LYS A 77 10.17 9.24 -4.59
C LYS A 77 10.67 7.80 -4.72
N ALA A 78 9.78 6.81 -4.72
CA ALA A 78 10.17 5.42 -4.90
C ALA A 78 10.75 5.17 -6.30
N PHE A 79 10.15 5.77 -7.33
CA PHE A 79 10.65 5.71 -8.71
C PHE A 79 12.06 6.31 -8.86
N GLU A 80 12.30 7.49 -8.29
CA GLU A 80 13.64 8.10 -8.23
C GLU A 80 14.67 7.19 -7.55
N ASN A 81 14.24 6.35 -6.60
CA ASN A 81 15.08 5.35 -5.95
C ASN A 81 15.17 4.02 -6.74
N GLY A 82 14.77 4.01 -8.01
CA GLY A 82 14.90 2.85 -8.89
C GLY A 82 13.81 1.78 -8.72
N LYS A 83 12.71 2.08 -8.01
CA LYS A 83 11.57 1.17 -7.89
C LYS A 83 10.63 1.31 -9.09
N VAL A 84 9.96 0.21 -9.44
CA VAL A 84 8.87 0.25 -10.41
C VAL A 84 7.61 0.74 -9.69
N ILE A 85 6.85 1.62 -10.34
CA ILE A 85 5.56 2.11 -9.83
C ILE A 85 4.49 1.92 -10.89
N TYR A 86 3.22 1.89 -10.48
CA TYR A 86 2.11 1.96 -11.42
C TYR A 86 0.96 2.81 -10.91
N CYS A 87 0.22 3.40 -11.84
CA CYS A 87 -0.98 4.17 -11.58
C CYS A 87 -2.20 3.40 -12.12
N LEU A 88 -3.29 3.36 -11.36
CA LEU A 88 -4.61 2.97 -11.84
C LEU A 88 -5.47 4.22 -12.03
N TYR A 89 -5.84 4.51 -13.28
CA TYR A 89 -6.71 5.63 -13.64
C TYR A 89 -7.67 5.20 -14.76
N GLU A 90 -8.97 5.49 -14.61
CA GLU A 90 -10.04 5.07 -15.54
C GLU A 90 -10.02 3.57 -15.90
N SER A 91 -9.78 2.71 -14.90
CA SER A 91 -9.67 1.26 -15.06
C SER A 91 -8.51 0.79 -15.97
N LYS A 92 -7.59 1.69 -16.31
CA LYS A 92 -6.34 1.40 -16.99
C LYS A 92 -5.19 1.41 -15.99
N ARG A 93 -4.17 0.59 -16.29
CA ARG A 93 -2.92 0.52 -15.55
C ARG A 93 -1.82 1.15 -16.37
N TYR A 94 -1.13 2.13 -15.80
CA TYR A 94 0.01 2.80 -16.37
C TYR A 94 1.23 2.45 -15.53
N SER A 95 2.15 1.67 -16.08
CA SER A 95 3.35 1.20 -15.36
C SER A 95 4.55 2.04 -15.75
N TYR A 96 5.36 2.42 -14.77
CA TYR A 96 6.56 3.24 -14.96
C TYR A 96 7.77 2.50 -14.41
N ASN A 97 8.71 2.17 -15.32
CA ASN A 97 9.90 1.39 -14.98
C ASN A 97 11.18 2.18 -15.26
N PRO A 98 11.99 2.49 -14.23
CA PRO A 98 13.20 3.28 -14.39
C PRO A 98 14.29 2.59 -15.24
N GLY A 99 14.19 1.27 -15.47
CA GLY A 99 15.14 0.50 -16.27
C GLY A 99 14.84 0.45 -17.78
N VAL A 100 13.65 0.86 -18.23
CA VAL A 100 13.23 0.76 -19.64
C VAL A 100 13.66 2.00 -20.44
N SER A 101 13.92 3.12 -19.74
CA SER A 101 14.31 4.39 -20.35
C SER A 101 15.73 4.77 -19.92
N SER A 102 16.64 4.90 -20.88
CA SER A 102 17.95 5.54 -20.68
C SER A 102 17.86 7.06 -20.42
N SER A 103 16.64 7.60 -20.46
CA SER A 103 16.32 8.98 -20.07
C SER A 103 15.73 8.99 -18.66
N SER A 104 16.14 9.96 -17.84
CA SER A 104 15.65 10.18 -16.46
C SER A 104 14.19 10.66 -16.41
N LYS A 105 13.35 10.25 -17.36
CA LYS A 105 11.98 10.71 -17.54
C LYS A 105 11.00 9.64 -17.09
N LEU A 106 10.01 10.05 -16.31
CA LEU A 106 8.88 9.20 -15.92
C LEU A 106 7.96 9.00 -17.13
N MET A 107 8.15 7.85 -17.80
CA MET A 107 7.38 7.44 -18.97
C MET A 107 6.74 6.07 -18.73
N ASP A 108 5.53 5.90 -19.24
CA ASP A 108 4.86 4.60 -19.22
C ASP A 108 5.44 3.64 -20.28
N ASP A 109 4.95 2.38 -20.28
CA ASP A 109 5.39 1.34 -21.23
C ASP A 109 5.12 1.71 -22.72
N ASP A 110 4.23 2.67 -22.98
CA ASP A 110 3.90 3.18 -24.31
C ASP A 110 4.69 4.45 -24.67
N TYR A 111 5.68 4.83 -23.85
CA TYR A 111 6.52 6.04 -23.97
C TYR A 111 5.76 7.37 -23.82
N ASN A 112 4.57 7.34 -23.20
CA ASN A 112 3.86 8.56 -22.84
C ASN A 112 4.40 9.11 -21.51
N ALA A 113 4.43 10.44 -21.40
CA ALA A 113 4.72 11.08 -20.13
C ALA A 113 3.49 10.99 -19.20
N ILE A 114 3.74 11.01 -17.89
CA ILE A 114 2.69 11.14 -16.87
C ILE A 114 1.78 12.35 -17.16
N SER A 115 0.46 12.16 -17.05
CA SER A 115 -0.54 13.22 -17.18
C SER A 115 -0.90 13.87 -15.84
N ALA A 116 -1.47 15.07 -15.89
CA ALA A 116 -1.94 15.75 -14.68
C ALA A 116 -3.12 15.01 -14.04
N GLU A 117 -3.93 14.35 -14.85
CA GLU A 117 -5.11 13.59 -14.49
C GLU A 117 -4.72 12.33 -13.70
N GLU A 118 -3.65 11.63 -14.12
CA GLU A 118 -3.06 10.54 -13.35
C GLU A 118 -2.51 11.02 -12.00
N ILE A 119 -1.89 12.20 -11.96
CA ILE A 119 -1.36 12.77 -10.71
C ILE A 119 -2.50 13.12 -9.74
N LEU A 120 -3.58 13.71 -10.24
CA LEU A 120 -4.68 14.23 -9.42
C LEU A 120 -5.71 13.17 -9.02
N HIS A 121 -5.91 12.16 -9.86
CA HIS A 121 -7.03 11.22 -9.73
C HIS A 121 -6.59 9.75 -9.78
N GLY A 122 -5.32 9.49 -10.09
CA GLY A 122 -4.76 8.15 -10.12
C GLY A 122 -4.57 7.56 -8.75
N LYS A 123 -4.73 6.23 -8.67
CA LYS A 123 -4.32 5.43 -7.52
C LYS A 123 -2.92 4.89 -7.79
N TRP A 124 -1.94 5.32 -7.01
CA TRP A 124 -0.52 5.04 -7.24
C TRP A 124 -0.02 3.88 -6.39
N PHE A 125 0.83 3.02 -6.93
CA PHE A 125 1.32 1.83 -6.23
C PHE A 125 2.81 1.64 -6.52
N ILE A 126 3.52 1.02 -5.57
CA ILE A 126 4.94 0.68 -5.71
C ILE A 126 5.03 -0.84 -5.87
N GLU A 127 5.71 -1.31 -6.91
CA GLU A 127 5.98 -2.74 -7.09
C GLU A 127 7.21 -3.16 -6.27
N GLU A 128 7.01 -4.12 -5.37
CA GLU A 128 8.11 -4.83 -4.74
C GLU A 128 8.76 -5.76 -5.78
N VAL A 129 10.03 -5.50 -6.09
CA VAL A 129 10.84 -6.39 -6.92
C VAL A 129 10.87 -7.76 -6.24
N LYS A 130 10.27 -8.77 -6.87
CA LYS A 130 10.43 -10.16 -6.42
C LYS A 130 11.91 -10.51 -6.52
N SER A 131 12.60 -10.55 -5.39
CA SER A 131 13.89 -11.23 -5.28
C SER A 131 13.68 -12.69 -5.68
N VAL A 132 14.28 -13.08 -6.81
CA VAL A 132 14.35 -14.47 -7.29
C VAL A 132 15.43 -15.21 -6.51
#